data_AF-A0A1A9ZGT0-F1
#
_entry.id   AF-A0A1A9ZGT0-F1
#
_cell.length_a   1.000
_cell.length_b   1.000
_cell.length_c   1.000
_cell.angle_alpha   90.00
_cell.angle_beta   90.00
_cell.angle_gamma   90.00
#
_symmetry.space_group_name_H-M   'P 1'
#
loop_
_entity.id
_entity.type
_entity.pdbx_description
1 polymer ?
#
loop_
_entity_poly.entity_id
_entity_poly.type
_entity_poly.pdbx_seq_one_letter_code
_entity_poly.pdbx_strand_id
1 'polypeptide(L)'
;MVGAGKGVIRSMLIDERYKSEVIPVDYAINGLVVIPYEFQAVSRSKEIPVYNITCAEHRKVLWGEVIALSKKIGYQYPMETGLWYPDGCVTTNRFHHQINILLFHWLPAYVIDFILFLCGQKRFMIRIQNRVQIGLNVLQFFTMRSWVFRSPNYEALWQKLSDKDKKM
;
A
#
# COMPACT_ATOMS: atom_id res chain seq x y z
N MET A 1 -0.94 -3.00 -4.27
CA MET A 1 -1.37 -2.37 -5.54
C MET A 1 -1.40 -3.35 -6.71
N VAL A 2 -0.34 -4.11 -7.01
CA VAL A 2 -0.31 -5.04 -8.18
C VAL A 2 -1.45 -6.06 -8.20
N GLY A 3 -1.76 -6.70 -7.06
CA GLY A 3 -2.88 -7.67 -7.00
C GLY A 3 -4.24 -7.05 -7.32
N ALA A 4 -4.49 -5.82 -6.89
CA ALA A 4 -5.72 -5.08 -7.22
C ALA A 4 -5.72 -4.59 -8.68
N GLY A 5 -4.59 -4.05 -9.16
CA GLY A 5 -4.43 -3.59 -10.54
C GLY A 5 -4.52 -4.70 -11.59
N LYS A 6 -4.19 -5.94 -11.22
CA LYS A 6 -4.40 -7.13 -12.06
C LYS A 6 -5.78 -7.79 -11.86
N GLY A 7 -6.65 -7.20 -11.03
CA GLY A 7 -7.98 -7.72 -10.73
C GLY A 7 -8.01 -9.00 -9.89
N VAL A 8 -6.87 -9.46 -9.36
CA VAL A 8 -6.80 -10.65 -8.47
C VAL A 8 -7.46 -10.36 -7.12
N ILE A 9 -7.28 -9.13 -6.62
CA ILE A 9 -7.92 -8.66 -5.38
C ILE A 9 -9.20 -7.92 -5.74
N ARG A 10 -10.34 -8.50 -5.36
CA ARG A 10 -11.69 -7.97 -5.61
C ARG A 10 -12.37 -7.37 -4.36
N SER A 11 -11.81 -7.57 -3.18
CA SER A 11 -12.40 -7.14 -1.91
C SER A 11 -11.31 -6.86 -0.89
N MET A 12 -11.38 -5.73 -0.19
CA MET A 12 -10.45 -5.36 0.88
C MET A 12 -11.21 -4.72 2.05
N LEU A 13 -10.74 -5.02 3.27
CA LEU A 13 -11.20 -4.34 4.49
C LEU A 13 -10.39 -3.07 4.71
N ILE A 14 -11.00 -1.92 4.47
CA ILE A 14 -10.38 -0.61 4.69
C ILE A 14 -11.47 0.34 5.18
N ASP A 15 -11.16 1.11 6.21
CA ASP A 15 -11.99 2.24 6.60
C ASP A 15 -11.48 3.50 5.89
N GLU A 16 -12.26 3.96 4.92
CA GLU A 16 -11.90 5.08 4.04
C GLU A 16 -11.75 6.41 4.79
N ARG A 17 -12.27 6.49 6.03
CA ARG A 17 -12.24 7.69 6.88
C ARG A 17 -10.92 7.85 7.63
N TYR A 18 -10.06 6.83 7.64
CA TYR A 18 -8.76 6.93 8.28
C TYR A 18 -7.71 7.49 7.34
N LYS A 19 -6.77 8.25 7.93
CA LYS A 19 -5.58 8.75 7.23
C LYS A 19 -4.68 7.58 6.85
N SER A 20 -4.17 7.63 5.63
CA SER A 20 -3.26 6.64 5.09
C SER A 20 -1.81 7.04 5.37
N GLU A 21 -0.97 6.03 5.61
CA GLU A 21 0.49 6.18 5.73
C GLU A 21 1.17 5.84 4.40
N VAL A 22 0.61 6.36 3.30
CA VAL A 22 1.22 6.23 1.99
C VAL A 22 2.36 7.25 1.89
N ILE A 23 3.57 6.75 1.68
CA ILE A 23 4.77 7.57 1.52
C ILE A 23 5.13 7.57 0.02
N PRO A 24 5.13 8.72 -0.66
CA PRO A 24 5.66 8.82 -2.02
C PRO A 24 7.12 8.37 -2.06
N VAL A 25 7.53 7.65 -3.10
CA VAL A 25 8.90 7.12 -3.22
C VAL A 25 9.95 8.24 -3.15
N ASP A 26 9.68 9.37 -3.79
CA ASP A 26 10.57 10.54 -3.79
C ASP A 26 10.76 11.12 -2.39
N TYR A 27 9.72 11.09 -1.55
CA TYR A 27 9.81 11.53 -0.17
C TYR A 27 10.76 10.64 0.64
N ALA A 28 10.69 9.32 0.45
CA ALA A 28 11.60 8.37 1.08
C ALA A 28 13.04 8.55 0.58
N ILE A 29 13.24 8.71 -0.73
CA ILE A 29 14.56 8.94 -1.35
C ILE A 29 15.17 10.25 -0.85
N ASN A 30 14.40 11.34 -0.81
CA ASN A 30 14.85 12.63 -0.28
C ASN A 30 15.29 12.48 1.19
N GLY A 31 14.55 11.72 2.00
CA GLY A 31 14.97 11.39 3.36
C GLY A 31 16.33 10.68 3.41
N LEU A 32 16.56 9.69 2.54
CA LEU A 32 17.83 8.98 2.45
C LEU A 32 19.02 9.86 2.05
N VAL A 33 18.77 10.97 1.34
CA VAL A 33 19.82 11.95 0.97
C VAL A 33 20.05 12.97 2.09
N VAL A 34 18.96 13.51 2.66
CA VAL A 34 19.04 14.60 3.66
C VAL A 34 19.60 14.11 4.99
N ILE A 35 19.22 12.91 5.46
CA ILE A 35 19.68 12.36 6.74
C ILE A 35 21.22 12.30 6.85
N PRO A 36 21.96 11.67 5.91
CA PRO A 36 23.42 11.59 6.01
C PRO A 36 24.10 12.95 5.80
N TYR A 37 23.55 13.81 4.93
CA TYR A 37 24.06 15.17 4.75
C TYR A 37 24.00 15.97 6.06
N GLU A 38 22.87 15.91 6.76
CA GLU A 38 22.69 16.61 8.04
C GLU A 38 23.61 16.02 9.12
N PHE A 39 23.70 14.68 9.19
CA PHE A 39 24.60 14.01 10.13
C PHE A 39 26.07 14.40 9.93
N GLN A 40 26.49 14.69 8.69
CA GLN A 40 27.85 15.17 8.42
C GLN A 40 28.02 16.67 8.75
N ALA A 41 26.98 17.48 8.55
CA ALA A 41 27.01 18.92 8.78
C ALA A 41 27.06 19.29 10.28
N VAL A 42 26.46 18.46 11.14
CA VAL A 42 26.53 18.64 12.60
C VAL A 42 27.81 17.98 13.13
N SER A 43 28.49 18.63 14.08
CA SER A 43 29.62 18.02 14.79
C SER A 43 29.22 16.61 15.26
N ARG A 44 29.96 15.57 14.83
CA ARG A 44 29.60 14.17 15.06
C ARG A 44 29.19 13.94 16.52
N SER A 45 27.88 13.73 16.73
CA SER A 45 27.35 13.40 18.04
C SER A 45 27.97 12.09 18.54
N LYS A 46 28.17 11.97 19.85
CA LYS A 46 28.60 10.71 20.48
C LYS A 46 27.53 9.62 20.34
N GLU A 47 26.28 10.01 20.16
CA GLU A 47 25.14 9.10 19.97
C GLU A 47 24.70 9.08 18.50
N ILE A 48 24.44 7.88 17.97
CA ILE A 48 23.96 7.69 16.61
C ILE A 48 22.45 7.98 16.57
N PRO A 49 21.99 9.04 15.87
CA PRO A 49 20.58 9.36 15.79
C PRO A 49 19.82 8.33 14.94
N VAL A 50 18.60 8.00 15.37
CA VAL A 50 17.67 7.13 14.62
C VAL A 50 16.56 8.00 14.01
N TYR A 51 16.35 7.86 12.71
CA TYR A 51 15.31 8.56 11.96
C TYR A 51 14.27 7.57 11.45
N ASN A 52 13.01 7.75 11.87
CA ASN A 52 11.88 7.03 11.31
C ASN A 52 11.23 7.91 10.23
N ILE A 53 11.29 7.49 8.97
CA ILE A 53 10.62 8.20 7.87
C ILE A 53 9.14 7.83 7.90
N THR A 54 8.28 8.80 8.18
CA THR A 54 6.82 8.64 8.21
C THR A 54 6.17 9.68 7.31
N CYS A 55 4.92 9.47 6.90
CA CYS A 55 4.20 10.52 6.18
C CYS A 55 3.92 11.68 7.14
N ALA A 56 4.34 12.90 6.79
CA ALA A 56 4.09 14.07 7.63
C ALA A 56 2.58 14.32 7.77
N GLU A 57 2.12 14.68 8.97
CA GLU A 57 0.68 14.76 9.29
C GLU A 57 -0.13 15.67 8.34
N HIS A 58 0.48 16.77 7.87
CA HIS A 58 -0.12 17.71 6.93
C HIS A 58 -0.19 17.19 5.47
N ARG A 59 0.54 16.11 5.15
CA ARG A 59 0.54 15.46 3.82
C ARG A 59 -0.28 14.18 3.77
N LYS A 60 -0.74 13.68 4.94
CA LYS A 60 -1.55 12.47 5.00
C LYS A 60 -2.90 12.71 4.34
N VAL A 61 -3.29 11.77 3.50
CA VAL A 61 -4.57 11.74 2.77
C VAL A 61 -5.43 10.59 3.26
N LEU A 62 -6.74 10.72 3.18
CA LEU A 62 -7.69 9.67 3.55
C LEU A 62 -7.54 8.46 2.64
N TRP A 63 -7.78 7.26 3.17
CA TRP A 63 -7.76 6.03 2.37
C TRP A 63 -8.72 6.10 1.18
N GLY A 64 -9.90 6.69 1.35
CA GLY A 64 -10.87 6.87 0.26
C GLY A 64 -10.30 7.66 -0.92
N GLU A 65 -9.56 8.74 -0.65
CA GLU A 65 -8.90 9.56 -1.68
C GLU A 65 -7.78 8.78 -2.38
N VAL A 66 -6.96 8.04 -1.62
CA VAL A 66 -5.91 7.18 -2.17
C VAL A 66 -6.51 6.13 -3.11
N ILE A 67 -7.61 5.49 -2.72
CA ILE A 67 -8.27 4.45 -3.51
C ILE A 67 -8.85 5.06 -4.80
N ALA A 68 -9.55 6.19 -4.70
CA ALA A 68 -10.11 6.88 -5.85
C ALA A 68 -9.02 7.31 -6.84
N LEU A 69 -7.93 7.92 -6.35
CA LEU A 69 -6.78 8.30 -7.17
C LEU A 69 -6.13 7.08 -7.82
N SER A 70 -5.93 6.00 -7.05
CA SER A 70 -5.34 4.75 -7.54
C SER A 70 -6.20 4.11 -8.63
N LYS A 71 -7.53 4.10 -8.49
CA LYS A 71 -8.45 3.61 -9.52
C LYS A 71 -8.37 4.47 -10.79
N LYS A 72 -8.44 5.80 -10.64
CA LYS A 72 -8.34 6.75 -11.77
C LYS A 72 -7.05 6.53 -12.57
N ILE A 73 -5.90 6.48 -11.89
CA ILE A 73 -4.60 6.25 -12.52
C ILE A 73 -4.55 4.84 -13.14
N GLY A 74 -5.05 3.82 -12.44
CA GLY A 74 -5.06 2.44 -12.94
C GLY A 74 -5.93 2.25 -14.19
N TYR A 75 -7.00 3.03 -14.35
CA TYR A 75 -7.81 3.03 -15.58
C TYR A 75 -7.16 3.80 -16.72
N GLN A 76 -6.47 4.90 -16.41
CA GLN A 76 -5.73 5.67 -17.41
C GLN A 76 -4.48 4.91 -17.91
N TYR A 77 -3.82 4.18 -17.02
CA TYR A 77 -2.59 3.42 -17.28
C TYR A 77 -2.76 1.96 -16.83
N PRO A 78 -3.51 1.15 -17.59
CA PRO A 78 -3.80 -0.23 -17.23
C PRO A 78 -2.53 -1.11 -17.27
N MET A 79 -2.50 -2.14 -16.43
CA MET A 79 -1.44 -3.15 -16.44
C MET A 79 -1.63 -4.12 -17.61
N GLU A 80 -0.57 -4.47 -18.34
CA GLU A 80 -0.60 -5.33 -19.54
C GLU A 80 -1.25 -6.71 -19.35
N THR A 81 -1.28 -7.24 -18.13
CA THR A 81 -1.86 -8.57 -17.88
C THR A 81 -2.61 -8.61 -16.56
N GLY A 82 -3.92 -8.48 -16.65
CA GLY A 82 -4.87 -8.70 -15.56
C GLY A 82 -5.53 -10.07 -15.66
N LEU A 83 -5.81 -10.68 -14.51
CA LEU A 83 -6.69 -11.85 -14.44
C LEU A 83 -8.16 -11.44 -14.64
N TRP A 84 -8.53 -10.30 -14.06
CA TRP A 84 -9.85 -9.70 -14.18
C TRP A 84 -9.70 -8.20 -14.41
N TYR A 85 -10.78 -7.58 -14.90
CA TYR A 85 -10.85 -6.12 -14.94
C TYR A 85 -10.63 -5.56 -13.51
N PRO A 86 -9.77 -4.55 -13.32
CA PRO A 86 -9.43 -4.04 -11.99
C PRO A 86 -10.56 -3.17 -11.41
N ASP A 87 -11.52 -3.82 -10.75
CA ASP A 87 -12.60 -3.13 -10.05
C ASP A 87 -12.91 -3.79 -8.71
N GLY A 88 -11.96 -3.67 -7.78
CA GLY A 88 -12.14 -4.13 -6.42
C GLY A 88 -13.09 -3.25 -5.61
N CYS A 89 -13.83 -3.88 -4.72
CA CYS A 89 -14.63 -3.21 -3.70
C CYS A 89 -13.81 -3.04 -2.41
N VAL A 90 -14.04 -1.92 -1.73
CA VAL A 90 -13.50 -1.63 -0.41
C VAL A 90 -14.68 -1.54 0.56
N THR A 91 -14.56 -2.13 1.74
CA THR A 91 -15.65 -2.18 2.71
C THR A 91 -15.13 -2.26 4.14
N THR A 92 -15.92 -1.83 5.11
CA THR A 92 -15.67 -2.07 6.53
C THR A 92 -16.47 -3.27 7.07
N ASN A 93 -17.43 -3.77 6.29
CA ASN A 93 -18.29 -4.89 6.67
C ASN A 93 -17.58 -6.23 6.42
N ARG A 94 -17.23 -6.92 7.50
CA ARG A 94 -16.55 -8.23 7.45
C ARG A 94 -17.38 -9.31 6.77
N PHE A 95 -18.68 -9.33 6.96
CA PHE A 95 -19.55 -10.34 6.35
C PHE A 95 -19.59 -10.18 4.82
N HIS A 96 -19.84 -8.96 4.35
CA HIS A 96 -19.78 -8.62 2.92
C HIS A 96 -18.41 -8.93 2.31
N HIS A 97 -17.34 -8.61 3.04
CA HIS A 97 -15.98 -8.95 2.62
C HIS A 97 -15.77 -10.46 2.44
N GLN A 98 -16.20 -11.28 3.40
CA GLN A 98 -16.05 -12.73 3.35
C GLN A 98 -16.82 -13.37 2.20
N ILE A 99 -18.06 -12.91 1.95
CA ILE A 99 -18.83 -13.35 0.77
C ILE A 99 -18.05 -13.04 -0.52
N ASN A 100 -17.52 -11.82 -0.63
CA ASN A 100 -16.78 -11.42 -1.84
C ASN A 100 -15.46 -12.18 -2.00
N ILE A 101 -14.73 -12.48 -0.93
CA ILE A 101 -13.53 -13.34 -1.02
C ILE A 101 -13.93 -14.74 -1.49
N LEU A 102 -14.98 -15.33 -0.93
CA LEU A 102 -15.43 -16.67 -1.31
C LEU A 102 -15.79 -16.72 -2.81
N LEU A 103 -16.60 -15.77 -3.28
CA LEU A 103 -17.14 -15.75 -4.64
C LEU A 103 -16.14 -15.27 -5.70
N PHE A 104 -15.30 -14.30 -5.38
CA PHE A 104 -14.45 -13.63 -6.37
C PHE A 104 -12.95 -13.89 -6.20
N HIS A 105 -12.51 -14.50 -5.10
CA HIS A 105 -11.11 -14.91 -4.93
C HIS A 105 -10.98 -16.43 -4.99
N TRP A 106 -11.64 -17.16 -4.09
CA TRP A 106 -11.47 -18.60 -3.93
C TRP A 106 -12.19 -19.42 -5.00
N LEU A 107 -13.49 -19.20 -5.20
CA LEU A 107 -14.26 -19.96 -6.19
C LEU A 107 -13.62 -19.89 -7.60
N PRO A 108 -13.23 -18.72 -8.13
CA PRO A 108 -12.56 -18.64 -9.43
C PRO A 108 -11.20 -19.32 -9.42
N ALA A 109 -10.46 -19.28 -8.31
CA ALA A 109 -9.17 -19.94 -8.21
C ALA A 109 -9.27 -21.46 -8.28
N TYR A 110 -10.25 -22.06 -7.61
CA TYR A 110 -10.52 -23.49 -7.72
C TYR A 110 -10.97 -23.87 -9.12
N VAL A 111 -11.85 -23.07 -9.75
CA VAL A 111 -12.30 -23.31 -11.14
C VAL A 111 -11.13 -23.28 -12.12
N ILE A 112 -10.27 -22.25 -12.04
CA ILE A 112 -9.10 -22.11 -12.92
C ILE A 112 -8.14 -23.27 -12.73
N ASP A 113 -7.77 -23.61 -11.49
CA ASP A 113 -6.86 -24.73 -11.24
C ASP A 113 -7.48 -26.08 -11.62
N PHE A 114 -8.80 -26.24 -11.53
CA PHE A 114 -9.49 -27.44 -12.01
C PHE A 114 -9.42 -27.56 -13.54
N ILE A 115 -9.66 -26.47 -14.27
CA ILE A 115 -9.51 -26.45 -15.74
C ILE A 115 -8.05 -26.77 -16.13
N LEU A 116 -7.08 -26.13 -15.48
CA LEU A 116 -5.66 -26.40 -15.74
C LEU A 116 -5.31 -27.86 -15.46
N PHE A 117 -5.87 -28.46 -14.40
CA PHE A 117 -5.71 -29.89 -14.13
C PHE A 117 -6.25 -30.77 -15.27
N LEU A 118 -7.47 -30.49 -15.76
CA LEU A 118 -8.06 -31.22 -16.89
C LEU A 118 -7.22 -31.07 -18.17
N CYS A 119 -6.60 -29.92 -18.40
CA CYS A 119 -5.73 -29.66 -19.55
C CYS A 119 -4.28 -30.16 -19.36
N GLY A 120 -3.97 -30.88 -18.27
CA GLY A 120 -2.59 -31.32 -17.97
C GLY A 120 -1.61 -30.19 -17.69
N GLN A 121 -2.11 -28.99 -17.42
CA GLN A 121 -1.31 -27.79 -17.16
C GLN A 121 -0.98 -27.63 -15.67
N LYS A 122 0.05 -26.84 -15.39
CA LYS A 122 0.48 -26.55 -14.02
C LYS A 122 -0.54 -25.64 -13.32
N ARG A 123 -1.12 -26.14 -12.22
CA ARG A 123 -1.96 -25.38 -11.28
C ARG A 123 -1.15 -24.35 -10.51
N PHE A 124 -1.69 -23.14 -10.37
CA PHE A 124 -1.00 -22.05 -9.67
C PHE A 124 -1.94 -21.08 -8.96
N MET A 125 -3.22 -21.06 -9.30
CA MET A 125 -4.13 -19.99 -8.92
C MET A 125 -4.48 -20.04 -7.43
N ILE A 126 -4.69 -21.22 -6.85
CA ILE A 126 -4.90 -21.40 -5.41
C ILE A 126 -3.67 -20.91 -4.62
N ARG A 127 -2.45 -21.16 -5.14
CA ARG A 127 -1.21 -20.69 -4.48
C ARG A 127 -1.11 -19.16 -4.49
N ILE A 128 -1.54 -18.51 -5.58
CA ILE A 128 -1.63 -17.05 -5.64
C ILE A 128 -2.65 -16.53 -4.62
N GLN A 129 -3.85 -17.12 -4.55
CA GLN A 129 -4.85 -16.64 -3.60
C GLN A 129 -4.45 -16.83 -2.15
N ASN A 130 -3.72 -17.89 -1.80
CA ASN A 130 -3.15 -18.03 -0.46
C ASN A 130 -2.22 -16.87 -0.09
N ARG A 131 -1.34 -16.46 -1.01
CA ARG A 131 -0.45 -15.31 -0.80
C ARG A 131 -1.22 -14.01 -0.67
N VAL A 132 -2.25 -13.83 -1.50
CA VAL A 132 -3.16 -12.68 -1.41
C VAL A 132 -3.84 -12.62 -0.06
N GLN A 133 -4.42 -13.73 0.41
CA GLN A 133 -5.12 -13.80 1.70
C GLN A 133 -4.19 -13.47 2.87
N ILE A 134 -2.96 -13.98 2.87
CA ILE A 134 -1.95 -13.64 3.89
C ILE A 134 -1.69 -12.13 3.88
N GLY A 135 -1.47 -11.53 2.70
CA GLY A 135 -1.26 -10.10 2.56
C GLY A 135 -2.44 -9.27 3.06
N LEU A 136 -3.67 -9.64 2.70
CA LEU A 136 -4.89 -8.97 3.17
C LEU A 136 -5.05 -9.07 4.70
N ASN A 137 -4.74 -10.23 5.28
CA ASN A 137 -4.81 -10.45 6.72
C ASN A 137 -3.83 -9.58 7.52
N VAL A 138 -2.66 -9.28 6.94
CA VAL A 138 -1.70 -8.34 7.53
C VAL A 138 -2.18 -6.90 7.35
N LEU A 139 -2.59 -6.54 6.12
CA LEU A 139 -2.99 -5.17 5.80
C LEU A 139 -4.21 -4.70 6.58
N GLN A 140 -5.19 -5.57 6.82
CA GLN A 140 -6.42 -5.20 7.56
C GLN A 140 -6.13 -4.60 8.94
N PHE A 141 -5.01 -4.97 9.58
CA PHE A 141 -4.63 -4.44 10.89
C PHE A 141 -4.36 -2.92 10.82
N PHE A 142 -3.79 -2.48 9.70
CA PHE A 142 -3.40 -1.10 9.44
C PHE A 142 -4.50 -0.31 8.75
N THR A 143 -5.30 -0.93 7.88
CA THR A 143 -6.33 -0.25 7.09
C THR A 143 -7.66 -0.08 7.82
N MET A 144 -7.90 -0.86 8.88
CA MET A 144 -9.12 -0.76 9.71
C MET A 144 -8.90 0.00 11.02
N ARG A 145 -7.75 0.67 11.20
CA ARG A 145 -7.45 1.48 12.39
C ARG A 145 -6.79 2.78 12.00
N SER A 146 -7.01 3.81 12.80
CA SER A 146 -6.25 5.04 12.73
C SER A 146 -4.89 4.86 13.40
N TRP A 147 -3.84 5.38 12.78
CA TRP A 147 -2.49 5.37 13.32
C TRP A 147 -1.92 6.78 13.32
N VAL A 148 -1.19 7.09 14.39
CA VAL A 148 -0.42 8.34 14.50
C VAL A 148 1.03 7.95 14.74
N PHE A 149 1.81 7.95 13.66
CA PHE A 149 3.25 7.75 13.74
C PHE A 149 3.93 9.08 13.99
N ARG A 150 4.66 9.18 15.10
CA ARG A 150 5.47 10.36 15.44
C ARG A 150 6.92 10.14 15.01
N SER A 151 7.50 11.12 14.33
CA SER A 151 8.89 11.07 13.83
C SER A 151 9.63 12.38 14.09
N PRO A 152 9.79 12.81 15.36
CA PRO A 152 10.29 14.14 15.70
C PRO A 152 11.69 14.44 15.10
N ASN A 153 12.58 13.44 15.07
CA ASN A 153 13.90 13.60 14.47
C ASN A 153 13.83 13.89 12.97
N TYR A 154 12.94 13.20 12.25
CA TYR A 154 12.77 13.38 10.81
C TYR A 154 12.02 14.68 10.49
N GLU A 155 11.00 15.03 11.29
CA GLU A 155 10.29 16.30 11.20
C GLU A 155 11.24 17.50 11.43
N ALA A 156 12.19 17.38 12.35
CA ALA A 156 13.17 18.43 12.61
C ALA A 156 14.08 18.71 11.39
N LEU A 157 14.35 17.73 10.53
CA LEU A 157 15.14 17.92 9.31
C LEU A 157 14.47 18.91 8.36
N TRP A 158 13.13 18.92 8.30
CA TRP A 158 12.39 19.85 7.45
C TRP A 158 12.74 21.30 7.78
N GLN A 159 12.91 21.63 9.07
CA GLN A 159 13.24 23.00 9.47
C GLN A 159 14.64 23.44 9.04
N LYS A 160 15.56 22.48 8.86
CA LYS A 160 16.95 22.72 8.46
C LYS A 160 17.12 22.88 6.95
N LEU A 161 16.11 22.49 6.16
CA LEU A 161 16.13 22.65 4.71
C LEU A 161 15.99 24.11 4.29
N SER A 162 16.65 24.48 3.20
CA SER A 162 16.48 25.80 2.58
C SER A 162 15.06 25.96 2.02
N ASP A 163 14.60 27.20 1.84
CA ASP A 163 13.29 27.46 1.22
C ASP A 163 13.20 26.95 -0.22
N LYS A 164 14.34 26.80 -0.89
CA LYS A 164 14.42 26.18 -2.23
C LYS A 164 14.12 24.68 -2.14
N ASP A 165 14.74 23.99 -1.19
CA ASP A 165 14.57 22.53 -1.02
C ASP A 165 13.18 22.18 -0.47
N LYS A 166 12.56 23.07 0.31
CA LYS A 166 11.18 22.91 0.80
C LYS A 166 10.11 23.04 -0.28
N LYS A 167 10.43 23.68 -1.40
CA LYS A 167 9.51 23.90 -2.54
C LYS A 167 9.60 22.80 -3.60
N MET A 168 10.59 21.92 -3.51
CA MET A 168 10.73 20.71 -4.32
C MET A 168 9.91 19.57 -3.71
#